data_AF-A0A450VNZ2-F1
#
_entry.id   AF-A0A450VNZ2-F1
#
_cell.length_a   1.000
_cell.length_b   1.000
_cell.length_c   1.000
_cell.angle_alpha   90.00
_cell.angle_beta   90.00
_cell.angle_gamma   90.00
#
_symmetry.space_group_name_H-M   'P 1'
#
loop_
_entity.id
_entity.type
_entity.pdbx_description
1 polymer ?
#
loop_
_entity_poly.entity_id
_entity_poly.type
_entity_poly.pdbx_seq_one_letter_code
_entity_poly.pdbx_strand_id
1 'polypeptide(L)'
;MGFVSPKSIEQQDIRSIHRIREHLKTRLTAQTNQIRGLLLEYGIAIPKGKRHLMKRLPEVIADEGNGLRPIFREQLNGLYAEVNHLEERIISLPQKTLVRRRRIGV
;
A
#
# COMPACT_ATOMS: atom_id res chain seq x y z
N MET A 1 -32.66 17.76 -18.51
CA MET A 1 -31.96 16.50 -18.21
C MET A 1 -30.82 16.31 -19.20
N GLY A 2 -29.57 16.19 -18.73
CA GLY A 2 -28.43 15.92 -19.62
C GLY A 2 -28.30 14.41 -19.86
N PHE A 3 -28.45 13.98 -21.11
CA PHE A 3 -28.15 12.62 -21.54
C PHE A 3 -26.64 12.37 -21.34
N VAL A 4 -26.28 11.54 -20.36
CA VAL A 4 -24.90 11.07 -20.17
C VAL A 4 -24.79 9.74 -20.89
N SER A 5 -24.02 9.66 -21.98
CA SER A 5 -23.78 8.39 -22.66
C SER A 5 -23.26 7.35 -21.65
N PRO A 6 -23.81 6.11 -21.65
CA PRO A 6 -23.28 5.05 -20.81
C PRO A 6 -21.79 4.88 -21.11
N LYS A 7 -20.96 4.84 -20.07
CA LYS A 7 -19.52 4.59 -20.22
C LYS A 7 -19.35 3.24 -20.91
N SER A 8 -18.41 3.15 -21.85
CA SER A 8 -17.97 1.85 -22.37
C SER A 8 -17.51 0.97 -21.20
N ILE A 9 -17.76 -0.34 -21.29
CA ILE A 9 -17.31 -1.34 -20.31
C ILE A 9 -15.80 -1.17 -20.04
N GLU A 10 -15.00 -0.94 -21.08
CA GLU A 10 -13.56 -0.69 -20.96
C GLU A 10 -13.24 0.54 -20.09
N GLN A 11 -14.03 1.61 -20.19
CA GLN A 11 -13.84 2.82 -19.37
C GLN A 11 -14.27 2.58 -17.92
N GLN A 12 -15.25 1.71 -17.69
CA GLN A 12 -15.64 1.29 -16.35
C GLN A 12 -14.56 0.43 -15.70
N ASP A 13 -13.96 -0.50 -16.45
CA ASP A 13 -12.89 -1.38 -15.96
C ASP A 13 -11.64 -0.58 -15.56
N ILE A 14 -11.20 0.36 -16.40
CA ILE A 14 -10.06 1.23 -16.09
C ILE A 14 -10.30 2.02 -14.79
N ARG A 15 -11.51 2.56 -14.59
CA ARG A 15 -11.86 3.28 -13.36
C ARG A 15 -11.89 2.36 -12.15
N SER A 16 -12.43 1.15 -12.29
CA SER A 16 -12.46 0.15 -11.22
C SER A 16 -11.05 -0.24 -10.80
N ILE A 17 -10.15 -0.50 -11.75
CA ILE A 17 -8.73 -0.81 -11.49
C ILE A 17 -8.06 0.34 -10.74
N HIS A 18 -8.29 1.59 -11.15
CA HIS A 18 -7.73 2.75 -10.45
C HIS A 18 -8.23 2.84 -9.01
N ARG A 19 -9.52 2.61 -8.77
CA ARG A 19 -10.08 2.57 -7.41
C ARG A 19 -9.44 1.48 -6.57
N ILE A 20 -9.30 0.27 -7.11
CA ILE A 20 -8.63 -0.86 -6.44
C ILE A 20 -7.21 -0.46 -6.05
N ARG A 21 -6.45 0.16 -6.96
CA ARG A 21 -5.08 0.63 -6.67
C ARG A 21 -5.04 1.65 -5.54
N GLU A 22 -5.93 2.64 -5.54
CA GLU A 22 -5.99 3.64 -4.47
C GLU A 22 -6.35 3.01 -3.12
N HIS A 23 -7.31 2.08 -3.08
CA HIS A 23 -7.64 1.33 -1.87
C HIS A 23 -6.45 0.54 -1.33
N LEU A 24 -5.68 -0.11 -2.20
CA LEU A 24 -4.47 -0.82 -1.79
C LEU A 24 -3.41 0.13 -1.23
N LYS A 25 -3.20 1.31 -1.83
CA LYS A 25 -2.27 2.33 -1.29
C LYS A 25 -2.70 2.83 0.09
N THR A 26 -4.00 3.05 0.30
CA THR A 26 -4.54 3.44 1.61
C THR A 26 -4.27 2.34 2.63
N ARG A 27 -4.55 1.07 2.28
CA ARG A 27 -4.26 -0.08 3.14
C ARG A 27 -2.77 -0.20 3.47
N LEU A 28 -1.89 -0.07 2.47
CA LEU A 28 -0.44 -0.09 2.67
C LEU A 28 0.02 0.99 3.65
N THR A 29 -0.55 2.21 3.52
CA THR A 29 -0.25 3.32 4.43
C THR A 29 -0.75 3.04 5.84
N ALA A 30 -1.97 2.52 5.99
CA ALA A 30 -2.56 2.17 7.28
C ALA A 30 -1.74 1.08 7.98
N GLN A 31 -1.38 0.00 7.26
CA GLN A 31 -0.54 -1.09 7.76
C GLN A 31 0.83 -0.57 8.22
N THR A 32 1.46 0.30 7.40
CA THR A 32 2.73 0.92 7.74
C THR A 32 2.62 1.72 9.04
N ASN A 33 1.55 2.49 9.21
CA ASN A 33 1.30 3.28 10.42
C ASN A 33 1.00 2.41 11.65
N GLN A 34 0.24 1.33 11.47
CA GLN A 34 -0.05 0.37 12.54
C GLN A 34 1.23 -0.25 13.07
N ILE A 35 2.10 -0.79 12.21
CA ILE A 35 3.38 -1.40 12.64
C ILE A 35 4.23 -0.39 13.42
N ARG A 36 4.29 0.86 12.94
CA ARG A 36 5.02 1.93 13.64
C ARG A 36 4.44 2.25 15.01
N GLY A 37 3.11 2.27 15.13
CA GLY A 37 2.41 2.51 16.39
C GLY A 37 2.74 1.41 17.40
N LEU A 38 2.64 0.14 16.96
CA LEU A 38 2.99 -1.01 17.79
C LEU A 38 4.44 -0.95 18.27
N LEU A 39 5.39 -0.62 17.39
CA LEU A 39 6.81 -0.50 17.78
C LEU A 39 7.07 0.67 18.74
N LEU A 40 6.30 1.76 18.63
CA LEU A 40 6.42 2.91 19.52
C LEU A 40 6.05 2.55 20.97
N GLU A 41 5.13 1.60 21.18
CA GLU A 41 4.79 1.09 22.53
C GLU A 41 5.98 0.41 23.22
N TYR A 42 6.95 -0.09 22.45
CA TYR A 42 8.21 -0.65 22.94
C TYR A 42 9.36 0.37 22.94
N GLY A 43 9.06 1.66 22.72
CA GLY A 43 10.07 2.72 22.65
C GLY A 43 10.86 2.75 21.33
N ILE A 44 10.47 1.96 20.32
CA ILE A 44 11.18 1.84 19.06
C ILE A 44 10.54 2.77 18.02
N ALA A 45 11.16 3.94 17.80
CA ALA A 45 10.67 4.92 16.84
C ALA A 45 11.24 4.67 15.43
N ILE A 46 10.36 4.50 14.44
CA ILE A 46 10.74 4.46 13.02
C ILE A 46 10.33 5.79 12.34
N PRO A 47 11.15 6.43 11.48
CA PRO A 47 10.77 7.64 10.72
C PRO A 47 9.65 7.40 9.71
N LYS A 48 8.74 8.38 9.49
CA LYS A 48 7.53 8.23 8.67
C LYS A 48 7.83 7.70 7.27
N GLY A 49 6.98 6.78 6.79
CA GLY A 49 6.96 6.33 5.40
C GLY A 49 7.43 4.89 5.23
N LYS A 50 6.86 4.23 4.20
CA LYS A 50 7.09 2.82 3.87
C LYS A 50 8.59 2.51 3.72
N ARG A 51 9.34 3.34 3.00
CA ARG A 51 10.78 3.09 2.76
C ARG A 51 11.59 2.94 4.05
N HIS A 52 11.30 3.77 5.05
CA HIS A 52 11.97 3.67 6.35
C HIS A 52 11.54 2.42 7.11
N LEU A 53 10.24 2.08 7.07
CA LEU A 53 9.73 0.86 7.68
C LEU A 53 10.40 -0.38 7.07
N MET A 54 10.44 -0.47 5.74
CA MET A 54 10.99 -1.63 5.03
C MET A 54 12.46 -1.87 5.32
N LYS A 55 13.22 -0.79 5.55
CA LYS A 55 14.63 -0.88 5.90
C LYS A 55 14.83 -1.26 7.38
N ARG A 56 14.09 -0.63 8.29
CA ARG A 56 14.32 -0.72 9.74
C ARG A 56 13.65 -1.91 10.41
N LEU A 57 12.50 -2.35 9.92
CA LEU A 57 11.74 -3.42 10.57
C LEU A 57 12.51 -4.74 10.64
N PRO A 58 13.22 -5.19 9.60
CA PRO A 58 14.08 -6.38 9.70
C PRO A 58 15.20 -6.24 10.74
N GLU A 59 15.82 -5.04 10.84
CA GLU A 59 16.84 -4.74 11.84
C GLU A 59 16.27 -4.88 13.26
N VAL A 60 15.06 -4.34 13.50
CA VAL A 60 14.35 -4.42 14.77
C VAL A 60 13.97 -5.87 15.12
N ILE A 61 13.51 -6.65 14.14
CA ILE A 61 13.14 -8.05 14.34
C ILE A 61 14.38 -8.92 14.67
N ALA A 62 15.55 -8.59 14.12
CA ALA A 62 16.79 -9.32 14.36
C ALA A 62 17.49 -8.94 15.67
N ASP A 63 17.25 -7.73 16.19
CA ASP A 63 17.88 -7.25 17.43
C ASP A 63 17.25 -7.91 18.68
N GLU A 64 17.92 -8.91 19.24
CA GLU A 64 17.49 -9.63 20.45
C GLU A 64 17.48 -8.76 21.72
N GLY A 65 18.20 -7.63 21.73
CA GLY A 65 18.37 -6.76 22.90
C GLY A 65 17.24 -5.75 23.12
N ASN A 66 16.34 -5.56 22.15
CA ASN A 66 15.30 -4.52 22.21
C ASN A 66 14.02 -4.90 22.99
N GLY A 67 14.04 -6.01 23.74
CA GLY A 67 12.93 -6.41 24.62
C GLY A 67 11.71 -6.99 23.92
N LEU A 68 11.72 -7.13 22.58
CA LEU A 68 10.63 -7.80 21.86
C LEU A 68 10.68 -9.31 22.10
N ARG A 69 9.54 -9.87 22.54
CA ARG A 69 9.39 -11.32 22.74
C ARG A 69 9.30 -12.07 21.40
N PRO A 70 9.71 -13.35 21.34
CA PRO A 70 9.67 -14.15 20.11
C PRO A 70 8.31 -14.15 19.40
N ILE A 71 7.21 -14.31 20.16
CA ILE A 71 5.84 -14.30 19.61
C ILE A 71 5.52 -12.99 18.87
N PHE A 72 5.97 -11.85 19.37
CA PHE A 72 5.69 -10.57 18.72
C PHE A 72 6.57 -10.35 17.50
N ARG A 73 7.82 -10.84 17.51
CA ARG A 73 8.69 -10.86 16.33
C ARG A 73 8.09 -11.67 15.18
N GLU A 74 7.47 -12.81 15.49
CA GLU A 74 6.73 -13.61 14.51
C GLU A 74 5.57 -12.82 13.88
N GLN A 75 4.77 -12.13 14.70
CA GLN A 75 3.68 -11.28 14.19
C GLN A 75 4.21 -10.11 13.34
N LEU A 76 5.30 -9.46 13.76
CA LEU A 76 5.94 -8.39 12.98
C LEU A 76 6.45 -8.90 11.62
N ASN A 77 6.98 -10.12 11.54
CA ASN A 77 7.35 -10.76 10.27
C ASN A 77 6.13 -10.98 9.37
N GLY A 78 5.01 -11.45 9.93
CA GLY A 78 3.75 -11.58 9.19
C GLY A 78 3.29 -10.24 8.60
N LEU A 79 3.25 -9.20 9.44
CA LEU A 79 2.88 -7.85 8.99
C LEU A 79 3.85 -7.30 7.94
N TYR A 80 5.15 -7.60 8.05
CA TYR A 80 6.15 -7.23 7.04
C TYR A 80 5.90 -7.92 5.70
N ALA A 81 5.58 -9.22 5.71
CA ALA A 81 5.21 -9.96 4.50
C ALA A 81 3.94 -9.39 3.85
N GLU A 82 2.94 -9.02 4.65
CA GLU A 82 1.73 -8.36 4.14
C GLU A 82 2.01 -7.02 3.46
N VAL A 83 2.91 -6.20 4.03
CA VAL A 83 3.35 -4.94 3.41
C VAL A 83 4.00 -5.18 2.06
N ASN A 84 4.89 -6.16 1.94
CA ASN A 84 5.50 -6.56 0.67
C ASN A 84 4.43 -7.00 -0.34
N HIS A 85 3.51 -7.86 0.08
CA HIS A 85 2.45 -8.36 -0.79
C HIS A 85 1.51 -7.26 -1.30
N LEU A 86 1.16 -6.30 -0.44
CA LEU A 86 0.37 -5.13 -0.85
C LEU A 86 1.12 -4.29 -1.88
N GLU A 87 2.43 -4.12 -1.72
CA GLU A 87 3.27 -3.40 -2.67
C GLU A 87 3.32 -4.11 -4.03
N GLU A 88 3.57 -5.42 -4.06
CA GLU A 88 3.58 -6.22 -5.28
C GLU A 88 2.24 -6.12 -6.02
N ARG A 89 1.12 -6.19 -5.29
CA ARG A 89 -0.22 -6.01 -5.88
C ARG A 89 -0.43 -4.62 -6.46
N ILE A 90 0.08 -3.57 -5.81
CA ILE A 90 -0.04 -2.20 -6.35
C ILE A 90 0.78 -2.05 -7.64
N ILE A 91 1.96 -2.66 -7.70
CA ILE A 91 2.86 -2.62 -8.85
C ILE A 91 2.29 -3.42 -10.01
N SER A 92 1.70 -4.59 -9.75
CA SER A 92 1.15 -5.47 -10.79
C SER A 92 -0.13 -4.94 -11.44
N LEU A 93 -0.87 -4.04 -10.77
CA LEU A 93 -2.05 -3.41 -11.36
C LEU A 93 -1.66 -2.50 -12.54
N PRO A 94 -2.34 -2.62 -13.69
CA PRO A 94 -1.94 -1.93 -14.90
C PRO A 94 -2.02 -0.41 -14.72
N GLN A 95 -0.98 0.28 -15.20
CA GLN A 95 -0.79 1.72 -15.06
C GLN A 95 -1.53 2.55 -16.12
N LYS A 96 -2.33 1.90 -16.99
CA LYS A 96 -2.77 2.48 -18.26
C LYS A 96 -3.70 3.68 -18.07
N THR A 97 -3.12 4.88 -18.15
CA THR A 97 -3.81 6.15 -18.33
C THR A 97 -4.24 6.28 -19.79
N LEU A 98 -5.37 5.69 -20.18
CA LEU A 98 -5.97 5.95 -21.50
C LEU A 98 -7.07 6.99 -21.40
N VAL A 99 -6.66 8.26 -21.45
CA VAL A 99 -7.50 9.32 -22.02
C VAL A 99 -6.62 10.21 -22.89
N ARG A 100 -6.13 9.70 -24.03
CA ARG A 100 -5.85 10.59 -25.17
C ARG A 100 -7.21 10.96 -25.76
N ARG A 101 -7.75 12.11 -25.36
CA ARG A 101 -8.84 12.77 -26.09
C ARG A 101 -8.33 13.02 -27.52
N ARG A 102 -8.75 12.21 -28.50
CA ARG A 102 -8.81 12.71 -29.87
C ARG A 102 -9.87 13.81 -29.85
N ARG A 103 -9.43 15.07 -29.84
CA ARG A 103 -10.25 16.16 -30.37
C ARG A 103 -10.50 15.80 -31.83
N ILE A 104 -11.70 15.30 -32.11
CA ILE A 104 -12.30 15.43 -33.42
C ILE A 104 -12.96 16.81 -33.38
N GLY A 105 -12.52 17.71 -34.24
CA GLY A 105 -12.97 19.09 -34.24
C GLY A 105 -12.45 19.83 -35.46
N VAL A 106 -13.12 19.52 -36.58
CA VAL A 106 -13.28 20.28 -37.84
C VAL A 106 -12.03 20.59 -38.65
#